data_AF-A0A1M7Z1T8-F1
#
_entry.id   AF-A0A1M7Z1T8-F1
#
_cell.length_a   1.000
_cell.length_b   1.000
_cell.length_c   1.000
_cell.angle_alpha   90.00
_cell.angle_beta   90.00
_cell.angle_gamma   90.00
#
_symmetry.space_group_name_H-M   'P 1'
#
loop_
_entity.id
_entity.type
_entity.pdbx_description
1 polymer ?
#
loop_
_entity_poly.entity_id
_entity_poly.type
_entity_poly.pdbx_seq_one_letter_code
_entity_poly.pdbx_strand_id
1 'polypeptide(L)'
;MVYAYLAKVNKRWLAIPLCSAIAGIVAYIMGADFAFTTGPGLPHFSPFYWWGEDTGWQLGWPNLEHFIAVIPFALLAVAMWSPDYLGHRVFQELNYPKDAKGVLMDVDDTMVGASVRQGVGALLGGGNLASSWGTYMIPAAIAKRPIPGGAILTGIMCILASVLGYPMDLAMWEPVLRVALIVGVFLPLLEAGMQMIHKHKDSLSAGICIFACAFVNPVFGWATTMLLDNMGLIGDHERADSLSAKDKYLIPGLAFVVCVGSLAAVGQLPGIPAIIGQ
;
A
#
# COMPACT_ATOMS: atom_id res chain seq x y z
N MET A 1 6.85 -20.41 11.06
CA MET A 1 7.05 -20.94 12.44
C MET A 1 7.65 -19.90 13.38
N VAL A 2 8.77 -19.25 13.05
CA VAL A 2 9.41 -18.21 13.90
C VAL A 2 8.46 -17.06 14.24
N TYR A 3 7.74 -16.52 13.25
CA TYR A 3 6.73 -15.49 13.47
C TYR A 3 5.64 -15.90 14.47
N ALA A 4 5.05 -17.09 14.28
CA ALA A 4 3.99 -17.61 15.15
C ALA A 4 4.48 -17.82 16.61
N TYR A 5 5.72 -18.27 16.78
CA TYR A 5 6.34 -18.39 18.10
C TYR A 5 6.53 -17.03 18.76
N LEU A 6 7.10 -16.05 18.04
CA LEU A 6 7.29 -14.69 18.55
C LEU A 6 5.97 -13.99 18.87
N ALA A 7 4.93 -14.26 18.09
CA ALA A 7 3.57 -13.78 18.35
C ALA A 7 3.03 -14.34 19.67
N LYS A 8 3.26 -15.63 19.97
CA LYS A 8 2.85 -16.27 21.23
C LYS A 8 3.59 -15.68 22.46
N VAL A 9 4.83 -15.25 22.28
CA VAL A 9 5.67 -14.68 23.37
C VAL A 9 5.52 -13.16 23.49
N ASN A 10 4.55 -12.54 22.80
CA ASN A 10 4.35 -11.08 22.76
C ASN A 10 5.60 -10.28 22.32
N LYS A 11 6.50 -10.91 21.55
CA LYS A 11 7.72 -10.30 21.00
C LYS A 11 7.62 -10.11 19.48
N ARG A 12 6.44 -9.71 19.00
CA ARG A 12 6.18 -9.49 17.56
C ARG A 12 7.13 -8.47 16.93
N TRP A 13 7.61 -7.48 17.70
CA TRP A 13 8.58 -6.48 17.24
C TRP A 13 9.93 -7.07 16.79
N LEU A 14 10.29 -8.27 17.27
CA LEU A 14 11.50 -8.99 16.85
C LEU A 14 11.31 -9.81 15.57
N ALA A 15 10.08 -9.93 15.05
CA ALA A 15 9.81 -10.84 13.95
C ALA A 15 10.51 -10.41 12.66
N ILE A 16 10.46 -9.12 12.31
CA ILE A 16 11.14 -8.59 11.13
C ILE A 16 12.67 -8.77 11.24
N PRO A 17 13.36 -8.28 12.28
CA PRO A 17 14.82 -8.40 12.35
C PRO A 17 15.28 -9.85 12.46
N LEU A 18 14.60 -10.70 13.25
CA LEU A 18 15.01 -12.09 13.42
C LEU A 18 14.77 -12.93 12.17
N CYS A 19 13.60 -12.81 11.52
CA CYS A 19 13.32 -13.55 10.30
C CYS A 19 14.22 -13.08 9.14
N SER A 20 14.49 -11.78 9.04
CA SER A 20 15.40 -11.22 8.04
C SER A 20 16.85 -11.69 8.26
N ALA A 21 17.32 -11.70 9.51
CA ALA A 21 18.65 -12.20 9.84
C ALA A 21 18.80 -13.70 9.53
N ILE A 22 17.80 -14.52 9.90
CA ILE A 22 17.81 -15.96 9.58
C ILE A 22 17.81 -16.16 8.05
N ALA A 23 16.96 -15.43 7.33
CA ALA A 23 16.88 -15.52 5.87
C ALA A 23 18.21 -15.15 5.21
N GLY A 24 18.84 -14.07 5.68
CA GLY A 24 20.14 -13.64 5.17
C GLY A 24 21.26 -14.64 5.47
N ILE A 25 21.35 -15.15 6.71
CA ILE A 25 22.38 -16.13 7.09
C ILE A 25 22.20 -17.43 6.29
N VAL A 26 20.97 -17.93 6.18
CA VAL A 26 20.69 -19.16 5.43
C VAL A 26 21.00 -18.97 3.95
N ALA A 27 20.57 -17.86 3.34
CA ALA A 27 20.86 -17.57 1.94
C ALA A 27 22.37 -17.48 1.68
N TYR A 28 23.11 -16.82 2.58
CA TYR A 28 24.56 -16.71 2.48
C TYR A 28 25.25 -18.08 2.57
N ILE A 29 24.86 -18.93 3.53
CA ILE A 29 25.40 -20.30 3.67
C ILE A 29 25.07 -21.15 2.44
N MET A 30 23.90 -20.95 1.82
CA MET A 30 23.48 -21.63 0.60
C MET A 30 24.16 -21.10 -0.67
N GLY A 31 25.06 -20.12 -0.55
CA GLY A 31 25.85 -19.60 -1.66
C GLY A 31 25.18 -18.48 -2.45
N ALA A 32 24.22 -17.76 -1.87
CA ALA A 32 23.66 -16.57 -2.52
C ALA A 32 24.69 -15.43 -2.51
N ASP A 33 24.94 -14.86 -3.69
CA ASP A 33 25.86 -13.73 -3.85
C ASP A 33 25.35 -12.51 -3.07
N PHE A 34 26.23 -11.95 -2.25
CA PHE A 34 26.01 -10.71 -1.52
C PHE A 34 27.29 -9.87 -1.56
N ALA A 35 27.18 -8.67 -2.11
CA ALA A 35 28.27 -7.71 -2.18
C ALA A 35 27.77 -6.31 -1.84
N PHE A 36 28.55 -5.59 -1.03
CA PHE A 36 28.33 -4.17 -0.82
C PHE A 36 28.87 -3.42 -2.03
N THR A 37 27.97 -2.79 -2.76
CA THR A 37 28.27 -2.04 -4.00
C THR A 37 28.00 -0.56 -3.84
N THR A 38 27.11 -0.18 -2.92
CA THR A 38 26.71 1.20 -2.69
C THR A 38 27.58 1.84 -1.61
N GLY A 39 28.43 2.79 -2.01
CA GLY A 39 29.23 3.60 -1.09
C GLY A 39 28.45 4.76 -0.46
N PRO A 40 29.02 5.44 0.56
CA PRO A 40 28.41 6.62 1.14
C PRO A 40 28.38 7.75 0.14
N GLY A 41 27.24 8.42 0.03
CA GLY A 41 27.05 9.50 -0.93
C GLY A 41 25.62 10.02 -0.90
N LEU A 42 25.41 11.22 -1.45
CA LEU A 42 24.06 11.70 -1.67
C LEU A 42 23.45 10.98 -2.87
N PRO A 43 22.19 10.51 -2.78
CA PRO A 43 21.50 9.98 -3.95
C PRO A 43 21.36 11.09 -5.01
N HIS A 44 21.28 10.70 -6.28
CA HIS A 44 21.07 11.65 -7.35
C HIS A 44 19.68 12.30 -7.21
N PHE A 45 19.64 13.63 -7.08
CA PHE A 45 18.39 14.40 -6.94
C PHE A 45 17.91 15.02 -8.27
N SER A 46 18.53 14.67 -9.39
CA SER A 46 18.24 15.27 -10.69
C SER A 46 17.32 14.36 -11.51
N PRO A 47 16.16 14.85 -11.97
CA PRO A 47 15.33 14.15 -12.95
C PRO A 47 16.10 13.79 -14.21
N PHE A 48 17.02 14.64 -14.67
CA PHE A 48 17.84 14.38 -15.86
C PHE A 48 18.74 13.16 -15.70
N TYR A 49 19.20 12.88 -14.47
CA TYR A 49 19.98 11.67 -14.20
C TYR A 49 19.08 10.43 -14.27
N TRP A 50 17.89 10.50 -13.67
CA TRP A 50 16.97 9.37 -13.61
C TRP A 50 16.31 9.06 -14.96
N TRP A 51 15.86 10.08 -15.69
CA TRP A 51 15.25 9.97 -17.01
C TRP A 51 16.27 10.09 -18.16
N GLY A 52 17.55 9.85 -17.87
CA GLY A 52 18.59 9.84 -18.90
C GLY A 52 18.47 8.63 -19.82
N GLU A 53 19.05 8.73 -21.02
CA GLU A 53 19.13 7.62 -21.96
C GLU A 53 20.18 6.60 -21.52
N ASP A 54 21.34 7.08 -21.01
CA ASP A 54 22.44 6.23 -20.54
C ASP A 54 22.56 6.15 -19.00
N THR A 55 21.73 6.89 -18.26
CA THR A 55 21.84 7.04 -16.80
C THR A 55 20.52 6.75 -16.10
N GLY A 56 20.59 6.30 -14.84
CA GLY A 56 19.41 6.07 -14.01
C GLY A 56 18.54 4.92 -14.51
N TRP A 57 17.30 5.22 -14.91
CA TRP A 57 16.31 4.23 -15.36
C TRP A 57 16.50 3.82 -16.83
N GLN A 58 17.29 4.55 -17.61
CA GLN A 58 17.53 4.29 -19.04
C GLN A 58 16.25 4.23 -19.88
N LEU A 59 15.24 5.04 -19.50
CA LEU A 59 13.94 5.12 -20.17
C LEU A 59 13.84 6.31 -21.13
N GLY A 60 14.79 7.25 -21.08
CA GLY A 60 14.70 8.52 -21.80
C GLY A 60 13.61 9.45 -21.25
N TRP A 61 13.49 10.64 -21.84
CA TRP A 61 12.47 11.60 -21.43
C TRP A 61 11.06 11.17 -21.88
N PRO A 62 10.04 11.28 -21.02
CA PRO A 62 8.69 10.89 -21.38
C PRO A 62 8.07 11.83 -22.42
N ASN A 63 7.62 11.26 -23.54
CA ASN A 63 6.80 11.93 -24.56
C ASN A 63 5.32 11.98 -24.15
N LEU A 64 4.52 12.77 -24.89
CA LEU A 64 3.08 12.92 -24.65
C LEU A 64 2.33 11.57 -24.65
N GLU A 65 2.75 10.64 -25.50
CA GLU A 65 2.19 9.28 -25.56
C GLU A 65 2.38 8.51 -24.24
N HIS A 66 3.53 8.64 -23.59
CA HIS A 66 3.79 8.00 -22.29
C HIS A 66 2.90 8.58 -21.19
N PHE A 67 2.63 9.90 -21.22
CA PHE A 67 1.67 10.50 -20.29
C PHE A 67 0.25 9.97 -20.53
N ILE A 68 -0.20 9.92 -21.79
CA ILE A 68 -1.53 9.41 -22.13
C ILE A 68 -1.69 7.93 -21.71
N ALA A 69 -0.66 7.11 -21.93
CA ALA A 69 -0.66 5.71 -21.54
C ALA A 69 -0.74 5.50 -20.01
N VAL A 70 -0.13 6.39 -19.22
CA VAL A 70 -0.11 6.29 -17.75
C VAL A 70 -1.34 6.91 -17.09
N ILE A 71 -2.07 7.82 -17.77
CA ILE A 71 -3.26 8.51 -17.22
C ILE A 71 -4.25 7.55 -16.55
N PRO A 72 -4.68 6.43 -17.19
CA PRO A 72 -5.64 5.53 -16.55
C PRO A 72 -5.09 4.89 -15.28
N PHE A 73 -3.79 4.56 -15.23
CA PHE A 73 -3.14 4.03 -14.04
C PHE A 73 -2.98 5.09 -12.95
N ALA A 74 -2.68 6.35 -13.32
CA ALA A 74 -2.61 7.46 -12.38
C ALA A 74 -3.98 7.77 -11.75
N LEU A 75 -5.05 7.77 -12.56
CA LEU A 75 -6.43 7.92 -12.08
C LEU A 75 -6.81 6.79 -11.14
N LEU A 76 -6.45 5.55 -11.48
CA LEU A 76 -6.64 4.39 -10.62
C LEU A 76 -5.91 4.57 -9.28
N ALA A 77 -4.64 4.96 -9.29
CA ALA A 77 -3.83 5.15 -8.09
C ALA A 77 -4.42 6.24 -7.17
N VAL A 78 -4.85 7.37 -7.73
CA VAL A 78 -5.50 8.45 -6.96
C VAL A 78 -6.85 7.99 -6.40
N ALA A 79 -7.65 7.27 -7.19
CA ALA A 79 -8.91 6.70 -6.72
C ALA A 79 -8.72 5.70 -5.57
N MET A 80 -7.58 5.01 -5.52
CA MET A 80 -7.25 4.08 -4.44
C MET A 80 -6.82 4.76 -3.13
N TRP A 81 -6.36 6.01 -3.15
CA TRP A 81 -5.96 6.71 -1.92
C TRP A 81 -7.13 6.90 -0.96
N SER A 82 -8.30 7.28 -1.45
CA SER A 82 -9.48 7.53 -0.61
C SER A 82 -9.91 6.30 0.22
N PRO A 83 -10.14 5.10 -0.37
CA PRO A 83 -10.50 3.92 0.42
C PRO A 83 -9.36 3.44 1.31
N ASP A 84 -8.10 3.55 0.87
CA ASP A 84 -6.94 3.16 1.67
C ASP A 84 -6.84 4.01 2.94
N TYR A 85 -6.99 5.33 2.83
CA TYR A 85 -6.83 6.26 3.95
C TYR A 85 -8.01 6.18 4.90
N LEU A 86 -9.22 6.01 4.37
CA LEU A 86 -10.41 5.74 5.17
C LEU A 86 -10.27 4.43 5.95
N GLY A 87 -9.78 3.37 5.30
CA GLY A 87 -9.51 2.09 5.94
C GLY A 87 -8.52 2.21 7.11
N HIS A 88 -7.43 2.95 6.92
CA HIS A 88 -6.45 3.22 7.99
C HIS A 88 -7.05 3.99 9.15
N ARG A 89 -7.88 5.01 8.88
CA ARG A 89 -8.56 5.79 9.91
C ARG A 89 -9.50 4.92 10.74
N VAL A 90 -10.34 4.10 10.09
CA VAL A 90 -11.23 3.15 10.78
C VAL A 90 -10.41 2.19 11.65
N PHE A 91 -9.25 1.75 11.16
CA PHE A 91 -8.34 0.92 11.95
C PHE A 91 -7.81 1.62 13.21
N GLN A 92 -7.50 2.91 13.12
CA GLN A 92 -7.11 3.70 14.28
C GLN A 92 -8.27 3.85 15.27
N GLU A 93 -9.49 4.13 14.79
CA GLU A 93 -10.69 4.27 15.62
C GLU A 93 -11.03 2.98 16.40
N LEU A 94 -10.77 1.81 15.81
CA LEU A 94 -10.99 0.52 16.47
C LEU A 94 -9.96 0.22 17.58
N ASN A 95 -8.73 0.73 17.45
CA ASN A 95 -7.62 0.37 18.34
C ASN A 95 -7.32 1.42 19.42
N TYR A 96 -7.56 2.71 19.16
CA TYR A 96 -7.33 3.78 20.12
C TYR A 96 -8.54 4.01 21.04
N PRO A 97 -8.33 4.41 22.31
CA PRO A 97 -9.42 4.82 23.20
C PRO A 97 -10.19 6.00 22.60
N LYS A 98 -11.52 6.05 22.79
CA LYS A 98 -12.38 7.14 22.29
C LYS A 98 -11.97 8.54 22.80
N ASP A 99 -11.24 8.57 23.91
CA ASP A 99 -10.80 9.79 24.60
C ASP A 99 -9.46 10.31 24.06
N ALA A 100 -8.80 9.54 23.17
CA ALA A 100 -7.49 9.86 22.63
C ALA A 100 -7.59 10.99 21.58
N LYS A 101 -7.19 12.20 21.97
CA LYS A 101 -7.17 13.38 21.09
C LYS A 101 -5.92 13.41 20.21
N GLY A 102 -6.09 13.77 18.94
CA GLY A 102 -4.97 13.97 17.99
C GLY A 102 -4.32 12.68 17.49
N VAL A 103 -5.02 11.55 17.59
CA VAL A 103 -4.49 10.24 17.17
C VAL A 103 -5.12 9.73 15.87
N LEU A 104 -6.33 10.22 15.56
CA LEU A 104 -7.01 9.90 14.32
C LEU A 104 -6.42 10.73 13.18
N MET A 105 -6.06 10.04 12.11
CA MET A 105 -5.63 10.63 10.86
C MET A 105 -6.79 11.38 10.21
N ASP A 106 -6.57 12.64 9.85
CA ASP A 106 -7.47 13.36 8.96
C ASP A 106 -7.21 12.91 7.51
N VAL A 107 -8.27 12.51 6.82
CA VAL A 107 -8.17 11.93 5.47
C VAL A 107 -7.78 13.00 4.46
N ASP A 108 -8.33 14.20 4.60
CA ASP A 108 -8.11 15.30 3.65
C ASP A 108 -6.69 15.84 3.78
N ASP A 109 -6.22 16.08 5.01
CA ASP A 109 -4.83 16.49 5.26
C ASP A 109 -3.83 15.44 4.78
N THR A 110 -4.16 14.16 4.91
CA THR A 110 -3.30 13.06 4.45
C THR A 110 -3.27 12.99 2.93
N MET A 111 -4.40 13.20 2.24
CA MET A 111 -4.46 13.28 0.78
C MET A 111 -3.64 14.45 0.25
N VAL A 112 -3.73 15.63 0.88
CA VAL A 112 -2.91 16.79 0.51
C VAL A 112 -1.42 16.48 0.74
N GLY A 113 -1.05 15.94 1.91
CA GLY A 113 0.33 15.59 2.22
C GLY A 113 0.92 14.54 1.27
N ALA A 114 0.16 13.49 0.94
CA ALA A 114 0.56 12.48 -0.01
C ALA A 114 0.72 13.04 -1.44
N SER A 115 -0.18 13.93 -1.86
CA SER A 115 -0.13 14.59 -3.17
C SER A 115 1.11 15.48 -3.30
N VAL A 116 1.39 16.31 -2.29
CA VAL A 116 2.60 17.16 -2.25
C VAL A 116 3.85 16.28 -2.28
N ARG A 117 3.89 15.20 -1.49
CA ARG A 117 5.01 14.25 -1.47
C ARG A 117 5.20 13.56 -2.83
N GLN A 118 4.12 13.18 -3.51
CA GLN A 118 4.18 12.59 -4.84
C GLN A 118 4.75 13.60 -5.85
N GLY A 119 4.28 14.84 -5.81
CA GLY A 119 4.77 15.91 -6.69
C GLY A 119 6.27 16.17 -6.50
N VAL A 120 6.70 16.34 -5.24
CA VAL A 120 8.13 16.53 -4.92
C VAL A 120 8.96 15.30 -5.30
N GLY A 121 8.46 14.09 -5.02
CA GLY A 121 9.13 12.85 -5.39
C GLY A 121 9.34 12.73 -6.90
N ALA A 122 8.29 12.96 -7.69
CA ALA A 122 8.37 12.92 -9.14
C ALA A 122 9.35 13.98 -9.69
N LEU A 123 9.33 15.20 -9.13
CA LEU A 123 10.23 16.30 -9.52
C LEU A 123 11.70 16.06 -9.16
N LEU A 124 12.00 15.16 -8.23
CA LEU A 124 13.37 14.77 -7.88
C LEU A 124 13.80 13.46 -8.56
N GLY A 125 12.94 12.89 -9.42
CA GLY A 125 13.18 11.65 -10.16
C GLY A 125 12.84 10.36 -9.39
N GLY A 126 12.06 10.45 -8.33
CA GLY A 126 11.51 9.30 -7.61
C GLY A 126 10.36 8.64 -8.37
N GLY A 127 10.50 7.35 -8.69
CA GLY A 127 9.44 6.54 -9.33
C GLY A 127 8.41 5.93 -8.38
N ASN A 128 8.38 6.35 -7.12
CA ASN A 128 7.50 5.79 -6.10
C ASN A 128 6.13 6.47 -6.12
N LEU A 129 5.08 5.71 -5.81
CA LEU A 129 3.76 6.25 -5.49
C LEU A 129 3.65 6.52 -3.99
N ALA A 130 3.18 7.72 -3.66
CA ALA A 130 2.88 8.09 -2.30
C ALA A 130 1.71 7.25 -1.79
N SER A 131 1.85 6.75 -0.57
CA SER A 131 0.83 6.06 0.21
C SER A 131 0.84 6.65 1.62
N SER A 132 -0.28 6.51 2.35
CA SER A 132 -0.37 6.82 3.77
C SER A 132 0.42 5.86 4.67
N TRP A 133 1.16 4.90 4.08
CA TRP A 133 2.03 3.99 4.83
C TRP A 133 1.24 3.07 5.76
N GLY A 134 0.18 2.44 5.22
CA GLY A 134 -0.70 1.51 5.95
C GLY A 134 0.03 0.41 6.71
N THR A 135 1.12 -0.07 6.12
CA THR A 135 2.02 -1.08 6.70
C THR A 135 2.68 -0.63 8.00
N TYR A 136 2.87 0.68 8.20
CA TYR A 136 3.36 1.27 9.44
C TYR A 136 2.21 1.65 10.38
N MET A 137 1.18 2.29 9.84
CA MET A 137 0.06 2.81 10.62
C MET A 137 -0.72 1.71 11.34
N ILE A 138 -1.05 0.61 10.66
CA ILE A 138 -1.89 -0.45 11.21
C ILE A 138 -1.21 -1.14 12.42
N PRO A 139 0.04 -1.64 12.33
CA PRO A 139 0.72 -2.21 13.49
C PRO A 139 0.99 -1.20 14.61
N ALA A 140 1.32 0.05 14.28
CA ALA A 140 1.56 1.09 15.27
C ALA A 140 0.28 1.45 16.05
N ALA A 141 -0.87 1.46 15.37
CA ALA A 141 -2.18 1.64 15.99
C ALA A 141 -2.54 0.49 16.93
N ILE A 142 -2.34 -0.77 16.50
CA ILE A 142 -2.54 -1.96 17.35
C ILE A 142 -1.66 -1.89 18.60
N ALA A 143 -0.41 -1.45 18.46
CA ALA A 143 0.52 -1.29 19.57
C ALA A 143 0.27 -0.04 20.44
N LYS A 144 -0.73 0.79 20.10
CA LYS A 144 -1.06 2.07 20.78
C LYS A 144 0.15 3.00 20.95
N ARG A 145 1.06 3.00 19.97
CA ARG A 145 2.30 3.81 20.00
C ARG A 145 2.06 5.19 19.36
N PRO A 146 2.89 6.21 19.66
CA PRO A 146 2.80 7.50 18.99
C PRO A 146 3.25 7.39 17.53
N ILE A 147 2.29 7.39 16.61
CA ILE A 147 2.50 7.28 15.16
C ILE A 147 3.36 8.43 14.62
N PRO A 148 3.11 9.73 14.97
CA PRO A 148 3.88 10.83 14.41
C PRO A 148 5.37 10.78 14.78
N GLY A 149 5.69 10.45 16.03
CA GLY A 149 7.06 10.37 16.51
C GLY A 149 7.86 9.26 15.84
N GLY A 150 7.25 8.08 15.64
CA GLY A 150 7.91 7.01 14.92
C GLY A 150 8.02 7.27 13.42
N ALA A 151 7.08 8.00 12.81
CA ALA A 151 7.19 8.42 11.42
C ALA A 151 8.38 9.37 11.19
N ILE A 152 8.56 10.38 12.06
CA ILE A 152 9.70 11.30 12.01
C ILE A 152 11.02 10.55 12.20
N LEU A 153 11.10 9.69 13.22
CA LEU A 153 12.30 8.89 13.46
C LEU A 153 12.64 8.01 12.26
N THR A 154 11.64 7.35 11.67
CA THR A 154 11.82 6.53 10.47
C THR A 154 12.31 7.38 9.31
N GLY A 155 11.74 8.58 9.09
CA GLY A 155 12.21 9.51 8.07
C GLY A 155 13.68 9.90 8.25
N ILE A 156 14.10 10.22 9.48
CA ILE A 156 15.51 10.51 9.79
C ILE A 156 16.39 9.29 9.52
N MET A 157 15.98 8.10 9.96
CA MET A 157 16.72 6.86 9.71
C MET A 157 16.82 6.53 8.23
N CYS A 158 15.79 6.78 7.43
CA CYS A 158 15.82 6.61 5.98
C CYS A 158 16.81 7.57 5.32
N ILE A 159 16.86 8.84 5.75
CA ILE A 159 17.86 9.80 5.27
C ILE A 159 19.27 9.31 5.60
N LEU A 160 19.52 8.92 6.86
CA LEU A 160 20.81 8.39 7.27
C LEU A 160 21.21 7.14 6.47
N ALA A 161 20.29 6.19 6.30
CA ALA A 161 20.53 4.98 5.52
C ALA A 161 20.83 5.30 4.05
N SER A 162 20.12 6.27 3.46
CA SER A 162 20.34 6.71 2.08
C SER A 162 21.70 7.38 1.88
N VAL A 163 22.19 8.12 2.88
CA VAL A 163 23.51 8.78 2.85
C VAL A 163 24.64 7.78 3.10
N LEU A 164 24.42 6.79 3.96
CA LEU A 164 25.42 5.76 4.28
C LEU A 164 25.60 4.75 3.14
N GLY A 165 24.59 4.53 2.30
CA GLY A 165 24.63 3.64 1.15
C GLY A 165 24.54 2.16 1.53
N TYR A 166 25.54 1.64 2.24
CA TYR A 166 25.66 0.22 2.60
C TYR A 166 24.41 -0.44 3.24
N PRO A 167 23.63 0.25 4.11
CA PRO A 167 22.41 -0.34 4.66
C PRO A 167 21.35 -0.66 3.59
N MET A 168 21.37 0.04 2.46
CA MET A 168 20.43 -0.19 1.36
C MET A 168 20.70 -1.51 0.64
N ASP A 169 21.97 -1.87 0.45
CA ASP A 169 22.35 -3.15 -0.19
C ASP A 169 21.82 -4.35 0.61
N LEU A 170 21.91 -4.29 1.95
CA LEU A 170 21.37 -5.32 2.81
C LEU A 170 19.84 -5.34 2.81
N ALA A 171 19.19 -4.17 2.81
CA ALA A 171 17.73 -4.05 2.81
C ALA A 171 17.10 -4.51 1.48
N MET A 172 17.79 -4.30 0.36
CA MET A 172 17.34 -4.66 -0.97
C MET A 172 17.75 -6.06 -1.41
N TRP A 173 18.58 -6.76 -0.62
CA TRP A 173 18.96 -8.14 -0.93
C TRP A 173 17.73 -9.05 -0.94
N GLU A 174 17.46 -9.71 -2.08
CA GLU A 174 16.18 -10.39 -2.33
C GLU A 174 15.71 -11.33 -1.22
N PRO A 175 16.55 -12.18 -0.61
CA PRO A 175 16.11 -13.09 0.45
C PRO A 175 15.63 -12.34 1.69
N VAL A 176 16.33 -11.25 2.06
CA VAL A 176 16.00 -10.40 3.19
C VAL A 176 14.71 -9.63 2.90
N LEU A 177 14.64 -8.98 1.73
CA LEU A 177 13.50 -8.17 1.31
C LEU A 177 12.20 -9.00 1.27
N ARG A 178 12.22 -10.17 0.64
CA ARG A 178 11.04 -11.04 0.52
C ARG A 178 10.51 -11.47 1.88
N VAL A 179 11.40 -11.89 2.79
CA VAL A 179 11.01 -12.32 4.12
C VAL A 179 10.52 -11.15 4.96
N ALA A 180 11.16 -9.98 4.87
CA ALA A 180 10.72 -8.77 5.53
C ALA A 180 9.31 -8.35 5.07
N LEU A 181 8.99 -8.44 3.78
CA LEU A 181 7.66 -8.13 3.26
C LEU A 181 6.61 -9.14 3.71
N ILE A 182 6.92 -10.45 3.66
CA ILE A 182 5.98 -11.50 4.11
C ILE A 182 5.64 -11.31 5.60
N VAL A 183 6.67 -11.18 6.44
CA VAL A 183 6.52 -11.18 7.90
C VAL A 183 6.11 -9.81 8.44
N GLY A 184 6.63 -8.73 7.85
CA GLY A 184 6.41 -7.36 8.32
C GLY A 184 5.20 -6.68 7.72
N VAL A 185 4.76 -7.09 6.53
CA VAL A 185 3.68 -6.42 5.81
C VAL A 185 2.50 -7.37 5.60
N PHE A 186 2.67 -8.44 4.82
CA PHE A 186 1.53 -9.25 4.38
C PHE A 186 0.86 -10.03 5.52
N LEU A 187 1.63 -10.64 6.42
CA LEU A 187 1.09 -11.38 7.58
C LEU A 187 0.31 -10.46 8.55
N PRO A 188 0.84 -9.32 9.01
CA PRO A 188 0.09 -8.40 9.86
C PRO A 188 -1.18 -7.86 9.20
N LEU A 189 -1.13 -7.51 7.91
CA LEU A 189 -2.31 -7.04 7.17
C LEU A 189 -3.38 -8.14 7.06
N LEU A 190 -2.97 -9.40 6.83
CA LEU A 190 -3.88 -10.53 6.80
C LEU A 190 -4.54 -10.78 8.17
N GLU A 191 -3.76 -10.76 9.26
CA GLU A 191 -4.30 -10.90 10.62
C GLU A 191 -5.30 -9.80 10.96
N ALA A 192 -4.94 -8.55 10.64
CA ALA A 192 -5.79 -7.37 10.81
C ALA A 192 -7.11 -7.52 10.04
N GLY A 193 -7.05 -7.94 8.77
CA GLY A 193 -8.24 -8.22 7.96
C GLY A 193 -9.11 -9.33 8.55
N MET A 194 -8.52 -10.43 9.02
CA MET A 194 -9.26 -11.54 9.64
C MET A 194 -9.98 -11.14 10.92
N GLN A 195 -9.38 -10.26 11.74
CA GLN A 195 -10.03 -9.71 12.95
C GLN A 195 -11.28 -8.89 12.63
N MET A 196 -11.27 -8.17 11.50
CA MET A 196 -12.40 -7.35 11.06
C MET A 196 -13.59 -8.21 10.59
N ILE A 197 -13.32 -9.34 9.92
CA ILE A 197 -14.34 -10.25 9.36
C ILE A 197 -15.09 -11.05 10.44
N HIS A 198 -14.57 -11.09 11.68
CA HIS A 198 -15.13 -11.92 12.76
C HIS A 198 -16.51 -11.46 13.26
N LYS A 199 -17.04 -10.32 12.77
CA LYS A 199 -18.44 -9.92 12.95
C LYS A 199 -19.29 -10.53 11.82
N HIS A 200 -20.12 -11.52 12.16
CA HIS A 200 -20.89 -12.37 11.24
C HIS A 200 -21.74 -11.69 10.14
N LYS A 201 -22.05 -10.39 10.22
CA LYS A 201 -22.83 -9.67 9.19
C LYS A 201 -22.02 -9.37 7.91
N ASP A 202 -20.68 -9.31 7.99
CA ASP A 202 -19.83 -8.83 6.87
C ASP A 202 -19.07 -9.95 6.13
N SER A 203 -19.19 -11.21 6.56
CA SER A 203 -18.40 -12.31 6.00
C SER A 203 -18.73 -12.62 4.54
N LEU A 204 -19.98 -12.39 4.11
CA LEU A 204 -20.41 -12.60 2.73
C LEU A 204 -19.83 -11.53 1.79
N SER A 205 -19.86 -10.26 2.20
CA SER A 205 -19.23 -9.15 1.48
C SER A 205 -17.71 -9.33 1.40
N ALA A 206 -17.06 -9.74 2.49
CA ALA A 206 -15.63 -10.04 2.49
C ALA A 206 -15.27 -11.20 1.54
N GLY A 207 -16.09 -12.26 1.51
CA GLY A 207 -15.88 -13.39 0.60
C GLY A 207 -15.96 -12.98 -0.87
N ILE A 208 -17.00 -12.25 -1.26
CA ILE A 208 -17.18 -11.75 -2.63
C ILE A 208 -16.00 -10.85 -3.03
N CYS A 209 -15.56 -9.96 -2.12
CA CYS A 209 -14.40 -9.12 -2.35
C CYS A 209 -13.15 -9.94 -2.62
N ILE A 210 -12.81 -10.91 -1.75
CA ILE A 210 -11.62 -11.74 -1.89
C ILE A 210 -11.64 -12.53 -3.21
N PHE A 211 -12.77 -13.14 -3.56
CA PHE A 211 -12.90 -13.89 -4.82
C PHE A 211 -12.76 -12.98 -6.05
N ALA A 212 -13.44 -11.84 -6.07
CA ALA A 212 -13.35 -10.89 -7.18
C ALA A 212 -11.94 -10.30 -7.32
N CYS A 213 -11.27 -10.02 -6.19
CA CYS A 213 -9.87 -9.60 -6.16
C CYS A 213 -8.93 -10.66 -6.73
N ALA A 214 -9.14 -11.93 -6.39
CA ALA A 214 -8.27 -13.03 -6.82
C ALA A 214 -8.40 -13.38 -8.30
N PHE A 215 -9.61 -13.28 -8.86
CA PHE A 215 -9.87 -13.65 -10.26
C PHE A 215 -9.71 -12.51 -11.27
N VAL A 216 -9.94 -11.26 -10.83
CA VAL A 216 -9.94 -10.10 -11.73
C VAL A 216 -8.83 -9.14 -11.35
N ASN A 217 -9.04 -8.37 -10.29
CA ASN A 217 -8.12 -7.35 -9.81
C ASN A 217 -8.60 -6.84 -8.43
N PRO A 218 -7.71 -6.47 -7.50
CA PRO A 218 -8.09 -5.89 -6.22
C PRO A 218 -9.05 -4.69 -6.31
N VAL A 219 -8.86 -3.82 -7.30
CA VAL A 219 -9.70 -2.63 -7.49
C VAL A 219 -11.09 -3.02 -7.97
N PHE A 220 -11.18 -4.00 -8.88
CA PHE A 220 -12.45 -4.54 -9.33
C PHE A 220 -13.22 -5.17 -8.16
N GLY A 221 -12.55 -5.99 -7.35
CA GLY A 221 -13.19 -6.65 -6.21
C GLY A 221 -13.70 -5.66 -5.18
N TRP A 222 -12.92 -4.63 -4.85
CA TRP A 222 -13.36 -3.56 -3.96
C TRP A 222 -14.55 -2.77 -4.53
N ALA A 223 -14.44 -2.27 -5.78
CA ALA A 223 -15.49 -1.46 -6.39
C ALA A 223 -16.81 -2.23 -6.55
N THR A 224 -16.73 -3.51 -6.93
CA THR A 224 -17.90 -4.40 -7.03
C THR A 224 -18.53 -4.63 -5.66
N THR A 225 -17.72 -4.95 -4.65
CA THR A 225 -18.23 -5.22 -3.31
C THR A 225 -18.86 -3.97 -2.70
N MET A 226 -18.25 -2.80 -2.86
CA MET A 226 -18.80 -1.52 -2.40
C MET A 226 -20.14 -1.21 -3.07
N LEU A 227 -20.25 -1.44 -4.38
CA LEU A 227 -21.50 -1.25 -5.13
C LEU A 227 -22.60 -2.18 -4.60
N LEU A 228 -22.30 -3.46 -4.46
CA LEU A 228 -23.27 -4.47 -4.01
C LEU A 228 -23.68 -4.25 -2.54
N ASP A 229 -22.73 -3.90 -1.66
CA ASP A 229 -22.96 -3.62 -0.23
C ASP A 229 -23.84 -2.37 -0.06
N ASN A 230 -23.51 -1.28 -0.76
CA ASN A 230 -24.31 -0.05 -0.69
C ASN A 230 -25.71 -0.24 -1.28
N MET A 231 -25.87 -1.03 -2.34
CA MET A 231 -27.19 -1.37 -2.90
C MET A 231 -28.04 -2.25 -1.97
N GLY A 232 -27.44 -2.83 -0.92
CA GLY A 232 -28.10 -3.75 -0.01
C GLY A 232 -28.36 -5.12 -0.64
N LEU A 233 -27.58 -5.52 -1.65
CA LEU A 233 -27.65 -6.84 -2.26
C LEU A 233 -26.82 -7.86 -1.46
N ILE A 234 -25.82 -7.39 -0.72
CA ILE A 234 -24.94 -8.16 0.17
C ILE A 234 -24.65 -7.33 1.43
N GLY A 235 -24.24 -7.97 2.52
CA GLY A 235 -23.83 -7.28 3.76
C GLY A 235 -25.00 -6.78 4.63
N ASP A 236 -24.85 -5.59 5.21
CA ASP A 236 -25.80 -5.05 6.19
C ASP A 236 -26.98 -4.30 5.54
N HIS A 237 -28.07 -5.03 5.28
CA HIS A 237 -29.29 -4.49 4.69
C HIS A 237 -29.88 -3.29 5.46
N GLU A 238 -29.76 -3.27 6.79
CA GLU A 238 -30.25 -2.16 7.63
C GLU A 238 -29.50 -0.85 7.36
N ARG A 239 -28.19 -0.94 7.08
CA ARG A 239 -27.38 0.21 6.67
C ARG A 239 -27.78 0.69 5.28
N ALA A 240 -28.03 -0.23 4.35
CA ALA A 240 -28.43 0.14 2.98
C ALA A 240 -29.79 0.87 2.91
N ASP A 241 -30.68 0.65 3.87
CA ASP A 241 -31.98 1.33 3.96
C ASP A 241 -31.89 2.70 4.66
N SER A 242 -30.84 2.94 5.43
CA SER A 242 -30.53 4.25 6.02
C SER A 242 -29.90 5.24 5.03
N LEU A 243 -29.43 4.75 3.87
CA LEU A 243 -28.71 5.55 2.86
C LEU A 243 -29.65 6.26 1.89
N SER A 244 -29.28 7.49 1.52
CA SER A 244 -29.93 8.24 0.45
C SER A 244 -29.77 7.53 -0.91
N ALA A 245 -30.72 7.71 -1.83
CA ALA A 245 -30.64 7.15 -3.18
C ALA A 245 -29.35 7.54 -3.93
N LYS A 246 -28.77 8.71 -3.61
CA LYS A 246 -27.47 9.15 -4.15
C LYS A 246 -26.30 8.30 -3.64
N ASP A 247 -26.29 7.98 -2.36
CA ASP A 247 -25.23 7.18 -1.71
C ASP A 247 -25.39 5.68 -2.01
N LYS A 248 -26.63 5.26 -2.31
CA LYS A 248 -27.00 3.89 -2.66
C LYS A 248 -26.60 3.52 -4.09
N TYR A 249 -26.82 4.43 -5.06
CA TYR A 249 -26.67 4.11 -6.49
C TYR A 249 -25.67 5.00 -7.23
N LEU A 250 -25.73 6.32 -7.02
CA LEU A 250 -24.99 7.26 -7.86
C LEU A 250 -23.49 7.25 -7.55
N ILE A 251 -23.12 7.38 -6.27
CA ILE A 251 -21.70 7.43 -5.86
C ILE A 251 -21.01 6.07 -6.11
N PRO A 252 -21.55 4.93 -5.66
CA PRO A 252 -20.89 3.63 -5.86
C PRO A 252 -20.91 3.22 -7.34
N GLY A 253 -21.98 3.54 -8.07
CA GLY A 253 -22.08 3.26 -9.50
C GLY A 253 -21.07 4.05 -10.32
N LEU A 254 -20.90 5.34 -10.02
CA LEU A 254 -19.90 6.17 -10.70
C LEU A 254 -18.47 5.71 -10.36
N ALA A 255 -18.19 5.39 -9.09
CA ALA A 255 -16.91 4.82 -8.69
C ALA A 255 -16.62 3.50 -9.41
N PHE A 256 -17.62 2.61 -9.52
CA PHE A 256 -17.50 1.36 -10.27
C PHE A 256 -17.18 1.61 -11.74
N VAL A 257 -17.91 2.50 -12.42
CA VAL A 257 -17.67 2.81 -13.83
C VAL A 257 -16.27 3.41 -14.04
N VAL A 258 -15.82 4.30 -13.17
CA VAL A 258 -14.48 4.91 -13.26
C VAL A 258 -13.38 3.86 -13.03
N CYS A 259 -13.49 3.05 -11.97
CA CYS A 259 -12.51 2.01 -11.65
C CYS A 259 -12.45 0.93 -12.75
N VAL A 260 -13.60 0.40 -13.17
CA VAL A 260 -13.66 -0.65 -14.20
C VAL A 260 -13.27 -0.10 -15.57
N GLY A 261 -13.71 1.12 -15.91
CA GLY A 261 -13.31 1.79 -17.15
C GLY A 261 -11.80 2.04 -17.21
N SER A 262 -11.18 2.44 -16.10
CA SER A 262 -9.73 2.60 -16.01
C SER A 262 -8.99 1.26 -16.13
N LEU A 263 -9.47 0.20 -15.47
CA LEU A 263 -8.91 -1.15 -15.60
C LEU A 263 -9.01 -1.67 -17.03
N ALA A 264 -10.14 -1.45 -17.70
CA ALA A 264 -10.34 -1.82 -19.10
C ALA A 264 -9.41 -1.03 -20.03
N ALA A 265 -9.23 0.27 -19.77
CA ALA A 265 -8.33 1.12 -20.54
C ALA A 265 -6.88 0.62 -20.49
N VAL A 266 -6.39 0.19 -19.32
CA VAL A 266 -5.03 -0.36 -19.12
C VAL A 266 -4.91 -1.83 -19.53
N GLY A 267 -6.02 -2.52 -19.84
CA GLY A 267 -6.00 -3.96 -20.14
C GLY A 267 -5.71 -4.83 -18.91
N GLN A 268 -6.03 -4.34 -17.71
CA GLN A 268 -5.90 -5.11 -16.45
C GLN A 268 -7.13 -5.97 -16.15
N LEU A 269 -8.12 -6.02 -17.07
CA LEU A 269 -9.23 -6.95 -16.99
C LEU A 269 -8.86 -8.26 -17.72
N PRO A 270 -9.03 -9.42 -17.05
CA PRO A 270 -8.66 -10.70 -17.65
C PRO A 270 -9.48 -10.95 -18.92
N GLY A 271 -8.78 -11.19 -20.03
CA GLY A 271 -9.38 -11.46 -21.34
C GLY A 271 -9.76 -10.23 -22.16
N ILE A 272 -9.51 -9.01 -21.69
CA ILE A 272 -9.76 -7.77 -22.44
C ILE A 272 -8.42 -7.07 -22.72
N PRO A 273 -7.99 -6.94 -24.00
CA PRO A 273 -6.80 -6.16 -24.33
C PRO A 273 -7.00 -4.68 -24.02
N ALA A 274 -5.91 -3.96 -23.76
CA ALA A 274 -5.95 -2.54 -23.44
C ALA A 274 -6.69 -1.75 -24.52
N ILE A 275 -7.69 -0.96 -24.10
CA ILE A 275 -8.51 -0.13 -25.00
C ILE A 275 -7.69 1.12 -25.42
N ILE A 276 -6.73 1.55 -24.60
CA ILE A 276 -5.87 2.72 -24.84
C ILE A 276 -4.40 2.29 -24.70
N GLY A 277 -3.55 2.68 -25.65
CA GLY A 277 -2.10 2.48 -25.58
C GLY A 277 -1.60 1.16 -26.19
N GLN A 278 -1.94 0.90 -27.46
CA GLN A 278 -1.07 0.09 -28.33
C GLN A 278 0.11 0.93 -28.79
#